data_AF-A0A066WK86-F1
#
_entry.id   AF-A0A066WK86-F1
#
_cell.length_a   1.000
_cell.length_b   1.000
_cell.length_c   1.000
_cell.angle_alpha   90.00
_cell.angle_beta   90.00
_cell.angle_gamma   90.00
#
_symmetry.space_group_name_H-M   'P 1'
#
loop_
_entity.id
_entity.type
_entity.pdbx_description
1 polymer ?
#
loop_
_entity_poly.entity_id
_entity_poly.type
_entity_poly.pdbx_seq_one_letter_code
_entity_poly.pdbx_strand_id
1 'polypeptide(L)'
;MKKILLVGALILGLNVAHAQLDVITKHNGENVNGKVVKLEEYTIIFKYDGEDAENTLSKYAVEKIVYGKSGRVENVTDKIEVKGEEDWEKVVILEDKGYAAGLKKGEEVRGKTGLINYHTGNSADKKAEMKLKKAAAIVGCPFILMTADKTTVGFNSNQLGGSQAIKKGIGYKY
;
A
#
# COMPACT_ATOMS: atom_id res chain seq x y z
N MET A 1 38.44 52.35 -6.60
CA MET A 1 37.86 51.53 -7.70
C MET A 1 38.13 50.03 -7.56
N LYS A 2 39.36 49.57 -7.21
CA LYS A 2 39.66 48.13 -7.04
C LYS A 2 38.87 47.40 -5.93
N LYS A 3 38.51 48.08 -4.84
CA LYS A 3 37.76 47.48 -3.71
C LYS A 3 36.26 47.30 -3.99
N ILE A 4 35.69 48.07 -4.93
CA ILE A 4 34.26 48.01 -5.29
C ILE A 4 34.01 46.84 -6.26
N LEU A 5 34.97 46.55 -7.14
CA LEU A 5 34.93 45.37 -8.02
C LEU A 5 34.93 44.05 -7.24
N LEU A 6 35.58 44.01 -6.07
CA LEU A 6 35.65 42.81 -5.23
C LEU A 6 34.33 42.50 -4.51
N VAL A 7 33.53 43.53 -4.20
CA VAL A 7 32.21 43.38 -3.57
C VAL A 7 31.16 42.94 -4.61
N GLY A 8 31.26 43.41 -5.85
CA GLY A 8 30.37 42.98 -6.94
C GLY A 8 30.56 41.51 -7.34
N ALA A 9 31.78 40.98 -7.25
CA ALA A 9 32.09 39.58 -7.56
C ALA A 9 31.55 38.60 -6.50
N LEU A 10 31.39 39.02 -5.24
CA LEU A 10 30.92 38.17 -4.16
C LEU A 10 29.40 37.89 -4.23
N ILE A 11 28.63 38.79 -4.86
CA ILE A 11 27.16 38.70 -4.95
C ILE A 11 26.73 37.77 -6.10
N LEU A 12 27.56 37.58 -7.12
CA LEU A 12 27.29 36.69 -8.26
C LEU A 12 27.54 35.20 -7.97
N GLY A 13 28.11 34.87 -6.80
CA GLY A 13 28.46 33.50 -6.42
C GLY A 13 27.37 32.70 -5.70
N LEU A 14 26.27 33.33 -5.29
CA LEU A 14 25.18 32.65 -4.58
C LEU A 14 24.20 32.03 -5.59
N ASN A 15 24.69 31.08 -6.38
CA ASN A 15 23.80 30.09 -6.98
C ASN A 15 23.34 29.17 -5.85
N VAL A 16 22.28 29.57 -5.15
CA VAL A 16 21.53 28.66 -4.29
C VAL A 16 21.01 27.56 -5.21
N ALA A 17 21.71 26.42 -5.21
CA ALA A 17 21.25 25.22 -5.87
C ALA A 17 19.99 24.76 -5.14
N HIS A 18 18.83 25.29 -5.55
CA HIS A 18 17.55 24.72 -5.19
C HIS A 18 17.54 23.31 -5.79
N ALA A 19 17.74 22.30 -4.95
CA ALA A 19 17.53 20.93 -5.35
C ALA A 19 16.05 20.83 -5.76
N GLN A 20 15.81 20.66 -7.06
CA GLN A 20 14.46 20.48 -7.57
C GLN A 20 13.90 19.20 -6.94
N LEU A 21 12.83 19.36 -6.17
CA LEU A 21 12.20 18.28 -5.41
C LEU A 21 11.52 17.30 -6.36
N ASP A 22 11.56 16.03 -5.99
CA ASP A 22 10.72 15.00 -6.59
C ASP A 22 9.28 15.18 -6.09
N VAL A 23 8.31 14.88 -6.95
CA VAL A 23 6.88 14.94 -6.64
C VAL A 23 6.30 13.53 -6.76
N ILE A 24 5.84 12.98 -5.65
CA ILE A 24 5.16 11.68 -5.60
C ILE A 24 3.65 11.95 -5.58
N THR A 25 2.95 11.58 -6.65
CA THR A 25 1.49 11.70 -6.75
C THR A 25 0.84 10.40 -6.28
N LYS A 26 0.00 10.49 -5.25
CA LYS A 26 -0.78 9.37 -4.73
C LYS A 26 -2.08 9.18 -5.51
N HIS A 27 -2.63 7.96 -5.48
CA HIS A 27 -3.92 7.60 -6.10
C HIS A 27 -5.15 8.32 -5.50
N ASN A 28 -4.97 8.95 -4.34
CA ASN A 28 -5.99 9.78 -3.68
C ASN A 28 -5.90 11.27 -4.07
N GLY A 29 -4.97 11.64 -4.96
CA GLY A 29 -4.75 13.01 -5.44
C GLY A 29 -3.78 13.84 -4.59
N GLU A 30 -3.26 13.31 -3.48
CA GLU A 30 -2.27 13.98 -2.66
C GLU A 30 -0.89 13.94 -3.34
N ASN A 31 -0.18 15.07 -3.34
CA ASN A 31 1.20 15.15 -3.78
C ASN A 31 2.13 15.27 -2.59
N VAL A 32 3.18 14.44 -2.56
CA VAL A 32 4.25 14.49 -1.57
C VAL A 32 5.49 15.03 -2.26
N ASN A 33 5.93 16.21 -1.82
CA ASN A 33 7.17 16.83 -2.29
C ASN A 33 8.33 16.38 -1.40
N GLY A 34 9.41 15.94 -2.00
CA GLY A 34 10.56 15.46 -1.27
C GLY A 34 11.65 14.93 -2.17
N LYS A 35 12.47 14.04 -1.65
CA LYS A 35 13.51 13.34 -2.41
C LYS A 35 13.29 11.84 -2.33
N VAL A 36 13.10 11.20 -3.48
CA VAL A 36 13.05 9.74 -3.56
C VAL A 36 14.47 9.21 -3.36
N VAL A 37 14.66 8.39 -2.34
CA VAL A 37 15.96 7.79 -1.99
C VAL A 37 16.10 6.43 -2.66
N LYS A 38 15.04 5.60 -2.59
CA LYS A 38 15.08 4.22 -3.08
C LYS A 38 13.69 3.73 -3.45
N LEU A 39 13.61 2.95 -4.52
CA LEU A 39 12.44 2.14 -4.86
C LEU A 39 12.75 0.68 -4.47
N GLU A 40 11.94 0.09 -3.60
CA GLU A 40 12.02 -1.33 -3.26
C GLU A 40 10.96 -2.11 -4.04
N GLU A 41 10.69 -3.36 -3.70
CA GLU A 41 9.72 -4.18 -4.44
C GLU A 41 8.31 -3.58 -4.36
N TYR A 42 7.80 -3.35 -3.14
CA TYR A 42 6.45 -2.84 -2.87
C TYR A 42 6.41 -1.47 -2.19
N THR A 43 7.56 -0.87 -1.88
CA THR A 43 7.66 0.39 -1.12
C THR A 43 8.58 1.38 -1.80
N ILE A 44 8.43 2.64 -1.41
CA ILE A 44 9.23 3.79 -1.82
C ILE A 44 9.77 4.41 -0.55
N ILE A 45 11.09 4.55 -0.48
CA ILE A 45 11.77 5.29 0.58
C ILE A 45 12.05 6.70 0.08
N PHE A 46 11.58 7.69 0.82
CA PHE A 46 11.73 9.09 0.47
C PHE A 46 12.02 9.93 1.72
N LYS A 47 12.50 11.16 1.51
CA LYS A 47 12.66 12.18 2.57
C LYS A 47 11.80 13.37 2.24
N TYR A 48 11.14 13.95 3.25
CA TYR A 48 10.45 15.22 3.07
C TYR A 48 11.46 16.35 2.81
N ASP A 49 10.99 17.41 2.16
CA ASP A 49 11.83 18.60 1.98
C ASP A 49 12.21 19.20 3.35
N GLY A 50 13.49 19.55 3.50
CA GLY A 50 14.04 20.06 4.74
C GLY A 50 14.22 19.02 5.87
N GLU A 51 13.91 17.75 5.64
CA GLU A 51 14.08 16.67 6.63
C GLU A 51 15.12 15.62 6.19
N ASP A 52 15.93 15.14 7.14
CA ASP A 52 16.85 14.04 6.90
C ASP A 52 16.25 12.65 7.18
N ALA A 53 15.07 12.62 7.80
CA ALA A 53 14.36 11.40 8.18
C ALA A 53 13.82 10.67 6.94
N GLU A 54 14.07 9.36 6.89
CA GLU A 54 13.52 8.49 5.85
C GLU A 54 12.10 8.07 6.20
N ASN A 55 11.24 8.16 5.21
CA ASN A 55 9.83 7.81 5.27
C ASN A 55 9.53 6.76 4.21
N THR A 56 8.57 5.89 4.54
CA THR A 56 8.18 4.78 3.68
C THR A 56 6.76 5.00 3.18
N LEU A 57 6.57 4.82 1.88
CA LEU A 57 5.27 4.83 1.24
C LEU A 57 5.07 3.53 0.46
N SER A 58 3.86 2.97 0.49
CA SER A 58 3.53 1.82 -0.34
C SER A 58 3.42 2.23 -1.80
N LYS A 59 3.97 1.42 -2.71
CA LYS A 59 3.78 1.62 -4.15
C LYS A 59 2.31 1.53 -4.53
N TYR A 60 1.52 0.71 -3.83
CA TYR A 60 0.08 0.63 -4.04
C TYR A 60 -0.64 1.96 -3.77
N ALA A 61 -0.05 2.87 -2.98
CA ALA A 61 -0.62 4.19 -2.74
C ALA A 61 -0.22 5.23 -3.80
N VAL A 62 0.73 4.92 -4.68
CA VAL A 62 1.39 5.88 -5.59
C VAL A 62 1.02 5.62 -7.04
N GLU A 63 0.54 6.68 -7.70
CA GLU A 63 0.24 6.70 -9.13
C GLU A 63 1.54 6.89 -9.92
N LYS A 64 2.26 7.98 -9.65
CA LYS A 64 3.48 8.34 -10.38
C LYS A 64 4.45 9.14 -9.54
N ILE A 65 5.70 9.17 -10.01
CA ILE A 65 6.79 10.00 -9.47
C ILE A 65 7.29 10.89 -10.60
N VAL A 66 7.41 12.19 -10.33
CA VAL A 66 8.09 13.15 -11.20
C VAL A 66 9.42 13.51 -10.55
N TYR A 67 10.53 13.09 -11.14
CA TYR A 67 11.86 13.34 -10.60
C TYR A 67 12.29 14.76 -10.88
N GLY A 68 12.54 15.55 -9.83
CA GLY A 68 12.82 16.98 -9.94
C GLY A 68 14.06 17.25 -10.78
N LYS A 69 15.14 16.48 -10.59
CA LYS A 69 16.41 16.71 -11.28
C LYS A 69 16.40 16.41 -12.78
N SER A 70 15.65 15.41 -13.21
CA SER A 70 15.66 14.93 -14.60
C SER A 70 14.38 15.26 -15.36
N GLY A 71 13.32 15.66 -14.67
CA GLY A 71 11.97 15.79 -15.23
C GLY A 71 11.34 14.45 -15.64
N ARG A 72 12.01 13.32 -15.37
CA ARG A 72 11.52 11.99 -15.73
C ARG A 72 10.23 11.70 -14.95
N VAL A 73 9.25 11.17 -15.67
CA VAL A 73 8.01 10.65 -15.06
C VAL A 73 8.09 9.13 -15.02
N GLU A 74 7.83 8.55 -13.86
CA GLU A 74 7.73 7.11 -13.65
C GLU A 74 6.34 6.78 -13.11
N ASN A 75 5.56 6.03 -13.87
CA ASN A 75 4.30 5.48 -13.39
C ASN A 75 4.62 4.28 -12.49
N VAL A 76 4.12 4.30 -11.27
CA VAL A 76 4.48 3.33 -10.22
C VAL A 76 3.48 2.19 -10.19
N THR A 77 2.19 2.49 -10.03
CA THR A 77 1.11 1.50 -10.08
C THR A 77 -0.16 2.09 -10.68
N ASP A 78 -0.99 1.23 -11.24
CA ASP A 78 -2.36 1.58 -11.64
C ASP A 78 -3.32 1.54 -10.45
N LYS A 79 -4.37 2.36 -10.52
CA LYS A 79 -5.41 2.39 -9.49
C LYS A 79 -6.30 1.15 -9.59
N ILE A 80 -6.47 0.46 -8.48
CA ILE A 80 -7.36 -0.69 -8.33
C ILE A 80 -8.75 -0.18 -7.93
N GLU A 81 -9.68 -0.19 -8.87
CA GLU A 81 -11.08 0.12 -8.60
C GLU A 81 -11.89 -1.15 -8.31
N VAL A 82 -12.58 -1.15 -7.17
CA VAL A 82 -13.44 -2.23 -6.71
C VAL A 82 -14.83 -1.65 -6.48
N LYS A 83 -15.80 -2.02 -7.33
CA LYS A 83 -17.16 -1.45 -7.35
C LYS A 83 -18.19 -2.31 -6.61
N GLY A 84 -17.87 -3.57 -6.36
CA GLY A 84 -18.75 -4.49 -5.64
C GLY A 84 -18.15 -5.88 -5.55
N GLU A 85 -18.95 -6.83 -5.04
CA GLU A 85 -18.50 -8.20 -4.75
C GLU A 85 -17.86 -8.92 -5.96
N GLU A 86 -18.31 -8.62 -7.18
CA GLU A 86 -17.80 -9.26 -8.40
C GLU A 86 -16.32 -8.93 -8.68
N ASP A 87 -15.85 -7.78 -8.20
CA ASP A 87 -14.47 -7.32 -8.35
C ASP A 87 -13.52 -7.93 -7.30
N TRP A 88 -13.93 -8.95 -6.55
CA TRP A 88 -13.14 -9.56 -5.47
C TRP A 88 -11.77 -10.07 -5.92
N GLU A 89 -11.60 -10.45 -7.20
CA GLU A 89 -10.32 -10.92 -7.73
C GLU A 89 -9.28 -9.79 -7.84
N LYS A 90 -9.72 -8.54 -7.95
CA LYS A 90 -8.85 -7.36 -7.96
C LYS A 90 -8.36 -7.00 -6.56
N VAL A 91 -8.97 -7.55 -5.51
CA VAL A 91 -8.60 -7.26 -4.12
C VAL A 91 -7.29 -7.95 -3.78
N VAL A 92 -6.30 -7.16 -3.36
CA VAL A 92 -4.96 -7.62 -3.04
C VAL A 92 -4.82 -7.84 -1.54
N ILE A 93 -4.28 -8.99 -1.16
CA ILE A 93 -3.89 -9.26 0.23
C ILE A 93 -2.46 -8.76 0.42
N LEU A 94 -2.27 -7.86 1.38
CA LEU A 94 -0.99 -7.34 1.79
C LEU A 94 -0.34 -8.30 2.78
N GLU A 95 0.89 -8.72 2.46
CA GLU A 95 1.66 -9.67 3.29
C GLU A 95 2.35 -8.98 4.47
N ASP A 96 2.71 -7.71 4.31
CA ASP A 96 3.40 -6.92 5.32
C ASP A 96 2.64 -5.62 5.65
N LYS A 97 2.75 -5.18 6.91
CA LYS A 97 2.11 -3.94 7.39
C LYS A 97 2.67 -2.70 6.69
N GLY A 98 3.94 -2.70 6.32
CA GLY A 98 4.60 -1.63 5.56
C GLY A 98 3.99 -1.41 4.18
N TYR A 99 3.40 -2.44 3.57
CA TYR A 99 2.73 -2.33 2.27
C TYR A 99 1.38 -1.60 2.36
N ALA A 100 0.90 -1.33 3.58
CA ALA A 100 -0.25 -0.47 3.82
C ALA A 100 0.13 1.00 4.07
N ALA A 101 1.43 1.35 4.06
CA ALA A 101 1.87 2.72 4.33
C ALA A 101 1.34 3.70 3.28
N GLY A 102 0.66 4.76 3.74
CA GLY A 102 0.00 5.75 2.87
C GLY A 102 -1.40 5.37 2.40
N LEU A 103 -1.87 4.15 2.69
CA LEU A 103 -3.28 3.78 2.52
C LEU A 103 -4.07 4.12 3.78
N LYS A 104 -5.34 4.47 3.61
CA LYS A 104 -6.28 4.73 4.71
C LYS A 104 -6.85 3.43 5.22
N LYS A 105 -6.79 3.25 6.54
CA LYS A 105 -7.40 2.13 7.24
C LYS A 105 -8.92 2.19 7.11
N GLY A 106 -9.52 1.08 6.67
CA GLY A 106 -10.95 0.86 6.60
C GLY A 106 -11.46 -0.07 7.70
N GLU A 107 -12.46 -0.89 7.35
CA GLU A 107 -13.16 -1.78 8.30
C GLU A 107 -12.48 -3.15 8.43
N GLU A 108 -12.77 -3.88 9.51
CA GLU A 108 -12.37 -5.29 9.64
C GLU A 108 -13.27 -6.16 8.77
N VAL A 109 -12.65 -7.01 7.95
CA VAL A 109 -13.33 -7.93 7.04
C VAL A 109 -13.05 -9.37 7.45
N ARG A 110 -14.02 -10.26 7.20
CA ARG A 110 -13.94 -11.67 7.61
C ARG A 110 -14.49 -12.61 6.55
N GLY A 111 -13.70 -13.62 6.21
CA GLY A 111 -14.10 -14.76 5.40
C GLY A 111 -14.19 -16.03 6.25
N LYS A 112 -15.29 -16.78 6.14
CA LYS A 112 -15.45 -18.08 6.84
C LYS A 112 -16.10 -19.15 5.99
N THR A 113 -15.63 -20.39 6.08
CA THR A 113 -16.31 -21.54 5.45
C THR A 113 -17.49 -22.03 6.29
N GLY A 114 -18.31 -22.94 5.75
CA GLY A 114 -19.40 -23.58 6.51
C GLY A 114 -18.82 -24.50 7.60
N LEU A 115 -19.62 -24.84 8.63
CA LEU A 115 -19.17 -25.75 9.70
C LEU A 115 -19.13 -27.21 9.24
N ILE A 116 -20.00 -27.58 8.28
CA ILE A 116 -20.00 -28.87 7.60
C ILE A 116 -19.26 -28.68 6.28
N ASN A 117 -18.04 -29.20 6.19
CA ASN A 117 -17.28 -29.26 4.93
C ASN A 117 -16.75 -30.68 4.72
N TYR A 118 -17.17 -31.33 3.63
CA TYR A 118 -16.62 -32.61 3.16
C TYR A 118 -15.28 -32.46 2.39
N HIS A 119 -14.64 -31.31 2.54
CA HIS A 119 -13.56 -30.83 1.68
C HIS A 119 -12.22 -30.90 2.43
N THR A 120 -11.13 -31.23 1.74
CA THR A 120 -9.76 -31.19 2.29
C THR A 120 -9.39 -29.76 2.71
N GLY A 121 -8.59 -29.60 3.77
CA GLY A 121 -8.28 -28.29 4.37
C GLY A 121 -7.87 -27.20 3.36
N ASN A 122 -7.08 -27.56 2.34
CA ASN A 122 -6.62 -26.66 1.28
C ASN A 122 -7.77 -25.97 0.50
N SER A 123 -8.89 -26.67 0.29
CA SER A 123 -10.04 -26.09 -0.41
C SER A 123 -10.93 -25.22 0.49
N ALA A 124 -10.90 -25.46 1.81
CA ALA A 124 -11.55 -24.59 2.78
C ALA A 124 -10.82 -23.24 2.88
N ASP A 125 -9.49 -23.24 2.85
CA ASP A 125 -8.68 -22.01 2.93
C ASP A 125 -8.90 -21.10 1.72
N LYS A 126 -8.89 -21.66 0.50
CA LYS A 126 -9.21 -20.91 -0.73
C LYS A 126 -10.60 -20.29 -0.68
N LYS A 127 -11.59 -21.02 -0.14
CA LYS A 127 -12.97 -20.51 -0.01
C LYS A 127 -13.09 -19.45 1.08
N ALA A 128 -12.34 -19.56 2.18
CA ALA A 128 -12.26 -18.53 3.20
C ALA A 128 -11.61 -17.25 2.65
N GLU A 129 -10.54 -17.39 1.85
CA GLU A 129 -9.87 -16.27 1.21
C GLU A 129 -10.77 -15.58 0.18
N MET A 130 -11.43 -16.33 -0.70
CA MET A 130 -12.41 -15.78 -1.65
C MET A 130 -13.48 -14.97 -0.92
N LYS A 131 -14.03 -15.51 0.17
CA LYS A 131 -15.04 -14.80 0.97
C LYS A 131 -14.49 -13.56 1.68
N LEU A 132 -13.21 -13.60 2.11
CA LEU A 132 -12.54 -12.45 2.69
C LEU A 132 -12.41 -11.32 1.66
N LYS A 133 -11.94 -11.65 0.45
CA LYS A 133 -11.82 -10.70 -0.68
C LYS A 133 -13.18 -10.13 -1.09
N LYS A 134 -14.21 -10.96 -1.17
CA LYS A 134 -15.60 -10.52 -1.41
C LYS A 134 -16.09 -9.53 -0.35
N ALA A 135 -15.85 -9.83 0.94
CA ALA A 135 -16.24 -8.93 2.02
C ALA A 135 -15.54 -7.56 1.91
N ALA A 136 -14.25 -7.53 1.58
CA ALA A 136 -13.54 -6.28 1.34
C ALA A 136 -14.05 -5.54 0.10
N ALA A 137 -14.38 -6.27 -0.96
CA ALA A 137 -14.91 -5.69 -2.18
C ALA A 137 -16.28 -5.02 -1.97
N ILE A 138 -17.15 -5.61 -1.16
CA ILE A 138 -18.43 -5.02 -0.77
C ILE A 138 -18.24 -3.70 -0.02
N VAL A 139 -17.21 -3.61 0.83
CA VAL A 139 -16.87 -2.40 1.60
C VAL A 139 -16.07 -1.39 0.75
N GLY A 140 -15.74 -1.72 -0.50
CA GLY A 140 -14.94 -0.86 -1.39
C GLY A 140 -13.48 -0.74 -0.95
N CYS A 141 -12.94 -1.77 -0.29
CA CYS A 141 -11.54 -1.84 0.13
C CYS A 141 -10.74 -2.73 -0.85
N PRO A 142 -9.90 -2.15 -1.73
CA PRO A 142 -9.08 -2.91 -2.68
C PRO A 142 -7.92 -3.67 -2.03
N PHE A 143 -7.56 -3.37 -0.78
CA PHE A 143 -6.44 -4.00 -0.10
C PHE A 143 -6.85 -4.59 1.24
N ILE A 144 -6.25 -5.71 1.64
CA ILE A 144 -6.51 -6.37 2.93
C ILE A 144 -5.19 -6.72 3.59
N LEU A 145 -4.95 -6.24 4.81
CA LEU A 145 -3.90 -6.78 5.68
C LEU A 145 -4.50 -7.90 6.53
N MET A 146 -4.06 -9.15 6.32
CA MET A 146 -4.56 -10.26 7.15
C MET A 146 -4.08 -10.12 8.60
N THR A 147 -4.97 -10.36 9.55
CA THR A 147 -4.71 -10.29 10.99
C THR A 147 -4.86 -11.63 11.68
N ALA A 148 -5.63 -12.56 11.10
CA ALA A 148 -5.75 -13.91 11.59
C ALA A 148 -6.09 -14.90 10.48
N ASP A 149 -5.47 -16.07 10.57
CA ASP A 149 -5.80 -17.25 9.80
C ASP A 149 -5.94 -18.42 10.77
N LYS A 150 -7.16 -18.95 10.91
CA LYS A 150 -7.48 -19.98 11.90
C LYS A 150 -8.37 -21.04 11.30
N THR A 151 -8.04 -22.29 11.58
CA THR A 151 -8.90 -23.44 11.31
C THR A 151 -9.41 -24.00 12.63
N THR A 152 -10.72 -24.03 12.81
CA THR A 152 -11.37 -24.56 14.01
C THR A 152 -12.08 -25.86 13.69
N VAL A 153 -11.95 -26.85 14.57
CA VAL A 153 -12.72 -28.10 14.51
C VAL A 153 -13.86 -28.07 15.53
N GLY A 154 -14.99 -28.69 15.19
CA GLY A 154 -16.11 -28.84 16.12
C GLY A 154 -15.72 -29.62 17.38
N PHE A 155 -16.44 -29.41 18.47
CA PHE A 155 -16.20 -29.98 19.81
C PHE A 155 -16.20 -31.53 19.86
N ASN A 156 -16.63 -32.20 18.79
CA ASN A 156 -16.68 -33.66 18.67
C ASN A 156 -15.77 -34.11 17.50
N SER A 157 -14.46 -34.07 17.73
CA SER A 157 -13.41 -34.16 16.70
C SER A 157 -13.19 -35.55 16.08
N ASN A 158 -13.98 -36.57 16.48
CA ASN A 158 -13.86 -37.96 16.00
C ASN A 158 -14.94 -38.39 15.00
N GLN A 159 -15.80 -37.48 14.52
CA GLN A 159 -16.70 -37.75 13.38
C GLN A 159 -16.27 -36.93 12.16
N LEU A 160 -16.30 -37.56 10.98
CA LEU A 160 -16.02 -36.95 9.68
C LEU A 160 -16.68 -35.55 9.54
N GLY A 161 -15.90 -34.54 9.11
CA GLY A 161 -16.43 -33.38 8.36
C GLY A 161 -16.70 -32.07 9.11
N GLY A 162 -16.08 -31.81 10.27
CA GLY A 162 -16.36 -30.63 11.10
C GLY A 162 -15.29 -29.53 11.18
N SER A 163 -14.56 -29.21 10.09
CA SER A 163 -13.54 -28.14 10.11
C SER A 163 -14.01 -26.86 9.40
N GLN A 164 -13.77 -25.71 10.04
CA GLN A 164 -14.08 -24.37 9.54
C GLN A 164 -12.80 -23.54 9.44
N ALA A 165 -12.52 -23.01 8.25
CA ALA A 165 -11.46 -22.04 8.03
C ALA A 165 -12.03 -20.62 8.21
N ILE A 166 -11.32 -19.80 8.97
CA ILE A 166 -11.69 -18.43 9.32
C ILE A 166 -10.48 -17.54 9.06
N LYS A 167 -10.62 -16.63 8.09
CA LYS A 167 -9.65 -15.58 7.81
C LYS A 167 -10.22 -14.22 8.19
N LYS A 168 -9.41 -13.39 8.82
CA LYS A 168 -9.74 -12.01 9.20
C LYS A 168 -8.66 -11.07 8.69
N GLY A 169 -9.06 -9.86 8.34
CA GLY A 169 -8.12 -8.82 7.95
C GLY A 169 -8.71 -7.43 8.13
N ILE A 170 -7.87 -6.43 7.94
CA ILE A 170 -8.25 -5.03 7.95
C ILE A 170 -8.23 -4.56 6.50
N GLY A 171 -9.35 -4.01 6.03
CA GLY A 171 -9.45 -3.39 4.71
C GLY A 171 -8.70 -2.06 4.66
N TYR A 172 -8.12 -1.74 3.51
CA TYR A 172 -7.48 -0.46 3.24
C TYR A 172 -7.98 0.13 1.92
N LYS A 173 -8.01 1.46 1.86
CA LYS A 173 -8.41 2.27 0.70
C LYS A 173 -7.41 3.40 0.45
N TYR A 174 -7.52 4.08 -0.67
CA TYR A 174 -6.69 5.23 -1.03
C TYR A 174 -6.93 6.46 -0.12
#